data_AF-A0A6P1IAS5-F1
#
_entry.id   AF-A0A6P1IAS5-F1
#
_cell.length_a   1.000
_cell.length_b   1.000
_cell.length_c   1.000
_cell.angle_alpha   90.00
_cell.angle_beta   90.00
_cell.angle_gamma   90.00
#
_symmetry.space_group_name_H-M   'P 1'
#
loop_
_entity.id
_entity.type
_entity.pdbx_description
1 polymer ?
#
loop_
_entity_poly.entity_id
_entity_poly.type
_entity_poly.pdbx_seq_one_letter_code
_entity_poly.pdbx_strand_id
1 'polypeptide(L)'
;MHSHATPSPATRQISGEIHEHSCLRCPLLRPDPAARPRLEQIRDNLLARIAEAESRRWFGEAEGLKVSLAGARAKLAEMDQITARRHSAVTLGIPSFADSAGRTITKPPTYQNHP
;
A
#
# COMPACT_ATOMS: atom_id res chain seq x y z
N MET A 1 -6.92 31.89 -32.34
CA MET A 1 -6.54 30.54 -32.79
C MET A 1 -6.42 29.67 -31.55
N HIS A 2 -7.52 29.03 -31.12
CA HIS A 2 -7.48 28.15 -29.95
C HIS A 2 -7.03 26.76 -30.43
N SER A 3 -5.76 26.44 -30.17
CA SER A 3 -5.21 25.10 -30.39
C SER A 3 -5.90 24.14 -29.44
N HIS A 4 -6.92 23.43 -29.92
CA HIS A 4 -7.47 22.28 -29.22
C HIS A 4 -6.44 21.16 -29.31
N ALA A 5 -5.62 21.00 -28.27
CA ALA A 5 -4.82 19.81 -28.08
C ALA A 5 -5.79 18.61 -28.07
N THR A 6 -5.68 17.75 -29.07
CA THR A 6 -6.45 16.52 -29.13
C THR A 6 -6.13 15.73 -27.86
N PRO A 7 -7.12 15.39 -27.02
CA PRO A 7 -6.84 14.58 -25.83
C PRO A 7 -6.25 13.25 -26.28
N SER A 8 -5.10 12.91 -25.72
CA SER A 8 -4.45 11.63 -25.90
C SER A 8 -5.44 10.48 -25.64
N PRO A 9 -5.54 9.46 -26.52
CA PRO A 9 -6.30 8.24 -26.25
C PRO A 9 -5.89 7.55 -24.93
N ALA A 10 -4.70 7.85 -24.38
CA ALA A 10 -4.23 7.29 -23.12
C ALA A 10 -5.14 7.68 -21.93
N THR A 11 -5.75 8.87 -21.95
CA THR A 11 -6.70 9.29 -20.90
C THR A 11 -7.98 8.45 -20.88
N ARG A 12 -8.36 7.84 -22.01
CA ARG A 12 -9.61 7.07 -22.14
C ARG A 12 -9.52 5.65 -21.58
N GLN A 13 -8.31 5.06 -21.55
CA GLN A 13 -8.12 3.67 -21.09
C GLN A 13 -7.89 3.56 -19.57
N ILE A 14 -7.56 4.66 -18.87
CA ILE A 14 -7.32 4.66 -17.40
C ILE A 14 -8.63 4.71 -16.60
N SER A 15 -9.74 5.11 -17.22
CA SER A 15 -11.01 5.34 -16.53
C SER A 15 -11.72 4.07 -16.05
N GLY A 16 -11.28 2.88 -16.47
CA GLY A 16 -11.75 1.60 -15.91
C GLY A 16 -11.08 1.20 -14.58
N GLU A 17 -10.06 1.94 -14.15
CA GLU A 17 -9.10 1.55 -13.09
C GLU A 17 -9.06 2.57 -11.94
N ILE A 18 -10.10 3.40 -11.74
CA ILE A 18 -10.05 4.49 -10.76
C ILE A 18 -9.87 3.96 -9.32
N HIS A 19 -10.45 2.80 -9.01
CA HIS A 19 -10.25 2.12 -7.73
C HIS A 19 -8.81 1.64 -7.56
N GLU A 20 -8.30 0.85 -8.51
CA GLU A 20 -6.97 0.25 -8.41
C GLU A 20 -5.86 1.33 -8.43
N HIS A 21 -6.03 2.38 -9.22
CA HIS A 21 -5.06 3.47 -9.32
C HIS A 21 -5.03 4.38 -8.07
N SER A 22 -6.16 4.50 -7.35
CA SER A 22 -6.18 5.14 -6.02
C SER A 22 -5.46 4.27 -4.99
N CYS A 23 -5.65 2.94 -5.04
CA CYS A 23 -4.97 1.98 -4.18
C CYS A 23 -3.45 1.98 -4.39
N LEU A 24 -2.99 2.15 -5.63
CA LEU A 24 -1.57 2.22 -5.99
C LEU A 24 -0.83 3.43 -5.39
N ARG A 25 -1.54 4.54 -5.20
CA ARG A 25 -0.97 5.79 -4.68
C ARG A 25 -1.13 5.97 -3.18
N CYS A 26 -1.94 5.13 -2.53
CA CYS A 26 -2.16 5.19 -1.08
C CYS A 26 -1.01 4.49 -0.33
N PRO A 27 -0.16 5.22 0.43
CA PRO A 27 0.93 4.60 1.17
C PRO A 27 0.43 3.71 2.32
N LEU A 28 -0.77 3.99 2.87
CA LEU A 28 -1.33 3.29 4.03
C LEU A 28 -2.09 2.00 3.69
N LEU A 29 -2.49 1.81 2.43
CA LEU A 29 -3.26 0.64 2.04
C LEU A 29 -2.35 -0.58 1.88
N ARG A 30 -2.49 -1.59 2.74
CA ARG A 30 -1.74 -2.84 2.62
C ARG A 30 -2.39 -3.77 1.58
N PRO A 31 -1.72 -4.13 0.47
CA PRO A 31 -2.28 -4.99 -0.57
C PRO A 31 -2.37 -6.45 -0.10
N ASP A 32 -3.43 -7.16 -0.50
CA ASP A 32 -3.55 -8.60 -0.30
C ASP A 32 -2.56 -9.34 -1.22
N PRO A 33 -1.60 -10.13 -0.69
CA PRO A 33 -0.68 -10.93 -1.49
C PRO A 33 -1.34 -11.83 -2.55
N ALA A 34 -2.58 -12.27 -2.34
CA ALA A 34 -3.31 -13.07 -3.34
C ALA A 34 -3.61 -12.30 -4.64
N ALA A 35 -3.68 -10.96 -4.60
CA ALA A 35 -3.93 -10.11 -5.76
C ALA A 35 -2.66 -9.81 -6.60
N ARG A 36 -1.52 -10.44 -6.30
CA ARG A 36 -0.23 -10.17 -6.99
C ARG A 36 -0.32 -10.23 -8.51
N PRO A 37 -0.94 -11.26 -9.13
CA PRO A 37 -0.97 -11.36 -10.59
C PRO A 37 -1.66 -10.16 -11.24
N ARG A 38 -2.71 -9.65 -10.60
CA ARG A 38 -3.41 -8.46 -11.06
C ARG A 38 -2.52 -7.22 -11.00
N LEU A 39 -1.77 -7.05 -9.91
CA LEU A 39 -0.87 -5.92 -9.74
C LEU A 39 0.31 -5.93 -10.73
N GLU A 40 0.79 -7.13 -11.09
CA GLU A 40 1.80 -7.32 -12.13
C GLU A 40 1.27 -6.95 -13.53
N GLN A 41 0.02 -7.31 -13.85
CA GLN A 41 -0.63 -6.87 -15.09
C GLN A 41 -0.72 -5.33 -15.17
N ILE A 42 -1.06 -4.67 -14.06
CA ILE A 42 -1.12 -3.20 -14.01
C ILE A 42 0.27 -2.60 -14.21
N ARG A 43 1.31 -3.15 -13.57
CA ARG A 43 2.70 -2.72 -13.78
C ARG A 43 3.10 -2.81 -15.25
N ASP A 44 2.79 -3.92 -15.91
CA ASP A 44 3.18 -4.15 -17.30
C ASP A 44 2.40 -3.25 -18.26
N ASN A 45 1.12 -3.01 -17.98
CA ASN A 45 0.32 -2.01 -18.69
C ASN A 45 0.93 -0.60 -18.54
N LEU A 46 1.31 -0.20 -17.33
CA LEU A 46 1.93 1.10 -17.07
C LEU A 46 3.24 1.26 -17.86
N LEU A 47 4.08 0.22 -17.93
CA LEU A 47 5.30 0.24 -18.72
C LEU A 47 5.03 0.45 -20.22
N ALA A 48 4.08 -0.30 -20.79
CA ALA A 48 3.70 -0.15 -22.19
C ALA A 48 3.19 1.26 -22.49
N ARG A 49 2.40 1.83 -21.57
CA ARG A 49 1.82 3.17 -21.73
C ARG A 49 2.82 4.30 -21.56
N ILE A 50 3.81 4.15 -20.69
CA ILE A 50 4.93 5.10 -20.58
C ILE A 50 5.69 5.13 -21.92
N ALA A 51 6.04 3.97 -22.47
CA ALA A 51 6.74 3.88 -23.75
C ALA A 51 5.93 4.54 -24.88
N GLU A 52 4.61 4.31 -24.94
CA GLU A 52 3.75 4.98 -25.91
C GLU A 52 3.74 6.50 -25.71
N ALA A 53 3.53 6.99 -24.48
CA ALA A 53 3.51 8.42 -24.18
C ALA A 53 4.83 9.10 -24.55
N GLU A 54 5.97 8.48 -24.28
CA GLU A 54 7.28 8.99 -24.66
C GLU A 54 7.47 9.02 -26.18
N SER A 55 7.06 7.97 -26.90
CA SER A 55 7.14 7.91 -28.37
C SER A 55 6.32 9.02 -29.04
N ARG A 56 5.18 9.38 -28.45
CA ARG A 56 4.28 10.43 -28.93
C ARG A 56 4.59 11.82 -28.35
N ARG A 57 5.65 11.95 -27.54
CA ARG A 57 6.08 13.17 -26.85
C ARG A 57 5.02 13.75 -25.90
N TRP A 58 4.17 12.90 -25.33
CA TRP A 58 3.23 13.25 -24.28
C TRP A 58 3.90 13.20 -22.90
N PHE A 59 4.93 14.03 -22.71
CA PHE A 59 5.79 13.95 -21.53
C PHE A 59 5.03 14.17 -20.21
N GLY A 60 4.04 15.07 -20.19
CA GLY A 60 3.21 15.29 -18.99
C GLY A 60 2.44 14.04 -18.56
N GLU A 61 1.95 13.25 -19.50
CA GLU A 61 1.28 11.97 -19.21
C GLU A 61 2.29 10.91 -18.77
N ALA A 62 3.44 10.83 -19.45
CA ALA A 62 4.50 9.89 -19.10
C ALA A 62 4.95 10.07 -17.64
N GLU A 63 5.12 11.31 -17.17
CA GLU A 63 5.47 11.59 -15.77
C GLU A 63 4.39 11.13 -14.78
N GLY A 64 3.11 11.38 -15.08
CA GLY A 64 2.00 10.89 -14.27
C GLY A 64 1.95 9.35 -14.19
N LEU A 65 2.24 8.67 -15.30
CA LEU A 65 2.29 7.21 -15.37
C LEU A 65 3.51 6.63 -14.62
N LYS A 66 4.67 7.30 -14.67
CA LYS A 66 5.87 6.91 -13.90
C LYS A 66 5.63 6.91 -12.39
N VAL A 67 4.90 7.91 -11.88
CA VAL A 67 4.50 7.95 -10.46
C VAL A 67 3.66 6.74 -10.09
N SER A 68 2.70 6.36 -10.93
CA SER A 68 1.88 5.17 -10.69
C SER A 68 2.67 3.87 -10.79
N LEU A 69 3.63 3.78 -11.72
CA LEU A 69 4.53 2.64 -11.82
C LEU A 69 5.38 2.48 -10.56
N ALA A 70 5.88 3.59 -10.00
CA ALA A 70 6.59 3.57 -8.73
C ALA A 70 5.71 3.04 -7.59
N GLY A 71 4.45 3.49 -7.52
CA GLY A 71 3.46 2.98 -6.57
C GLY A 71 3.20 1.47 -6.72
N ALA A 72 3.00 0.98 -7.95
CA ALA A 72 2.81 -0.45 -8.23
C ALA A 72 4.02 -1.30 -7.81
N ARG A 73 5.24 -0.84 -8.10
CA ARG A 73 6.47 -1.51 -7.66
C ARG A 73 6.60 -1.55 -6.14
N ALA A 74 6.31 -0.42 -5.47
CA ALA A 74 6.34 -0.36 -4.01
C ALA A 74 5.34 -1.32 -3.38
N LYS A 75 4.14 -1.43 -3.94
CA LYS A 75 3.11 -2.37 -3.47
C LYS A 75 3.50 -3.83 -3.69
N LEU A 76 4.10 -4.18 -4.83
CA LEU A 76 4.65 -5.52 -5.06
C LEU A 76 5.74 -5.88 -4.03
N ALA A 77 6.66 -4.96 -3.76
CA ALA A 77 7.69 -5.13 -2.74
C ALA A 77 7.07 -5.29 -1.34
N GLU A 78 6.01 -4.52 -1.02
CA GLU A 78 5.27 -4.68 0.23
C GLU A 78 4.69 -6.10 0.33
N MET A 79 4.08 -6.64 -0.73
CA MET A 79 3.54 -8.01 -0.75
C MET A 79 4.60 -9.08 -0.52
N ASP A 80 5.82 -8.89 -1.05
CA ASP A 80 6.96 -9.76 -0.75
C ASP A 80 7.27 -9.76 0.76
N GLN A 81 7.30 -8.58 1.38
CA GLN A 81 7.52 -8.44 2.82
C GLN A 81 6.40 -9.08 3.66
N ILE A 82 5.14 -8.93 3.24
CA ILE A 82 3.99 -9.56 3.92
C ILE A 82 4.13 -11.09 3.89
N THR A 83 4.46 -11.63 2.73
CA THR A 83 4.60 -13.08 2.52
C THR A 83 5.75 -13.61 3.36
N ALA A 84 6.94 -12.97 3.30
CA ALA A 84 8.10 -13.36 4.10
C ALA A 84 7.83 -13.31 5.62
N ARG A 85 7.11 -12.29 6.11
CA ARG A 85 6.71 -12.19 7.53
C ARG A 85 5.73 -13.27 7.95
N ARG A 86 4.78 -13.66 7.09
CA ARG A 86 3.86 -14.77 7.38
C ARG A 86 4.61 -16.10 7.54
N HIS A 87 5.64 -16.32 6.73
CA HIS A 87 6.49 -17.51 6.86
C HIS A 87 7.37 -17.51 8.13
N SER A 88 7.60 -16.35 8.75
CA SER A 88 8.39 -16.19 9.99
C SER A 88 7.52 -15.85 11.20
N ALA A 89 6.21 -16.14 11.14
CA ALA A 89 5.28 -15.79 12.19
C ALA A 89 5.73 -16.35 13.55
N VAL A 90 5.96 -15.45 14.51
CA VAL A 90 6.26 -15.80 15.90
C VAL A 90 4.95 -16.04 16.64
N THR A 91 4.82 -17.20 17.27
CA THR A 91 3.68 -17.51 18.14
C THR A 91 3.76 -16.66 19.40
N LEU A 92 2.87 -15.67 19.53
CA LEU A 92 2.84 -14.75 20.66
C LEU A 92 2.15 -15.31 21.92
N GLY A 93 1.72 -16.58 21.88
CA GLY A 93 0.90 -17.18 22.94
C GLY A 93 -0.46 -16.50 23.08
N ILE A 94 -1.32 -17.05 23.94
CA ILE A 94 -2.53 -16.36 24.40
C ILE A 94 -2.21 -15.88 25.82
N PRO A 95 -2.20 -14.57 26.10
CA PRO A 95 -1.91 -14.10 27.45
C PRO A 95 -3.02 -14.56 28.39
N SER A 96 -2.64 -15.03 29.59
CA SER A 96 -3.63 -15.26 30.63
C SER A 96 -4.15 -13.92 31.16
N PHE A 97 -5.34 -13.92 31.76
CA PHE A 97 -5.89 -12.71 32.38
C PHE A 97 -4.96 -12.14 33.46
N ALA A 98 -4.20 -12.98 34.18
CA ALA A 98 -3.24 -12.55 35.19
C ALA A 98 -2.06 -11.77 34.57
N ASP A 99 -1.58 -12.20 33.39
CA ASP A 99 -0.48 -11.53 32.67
C ASP A 99 -0.90 -10.15 32.14
N SER A 100 -2.17 -10.01 31.75
CA SER A 100 -2.74 -8.74 31.26
C SER A 100 -3.06 -7.78 32.41
N ALA A 101 -3.36 -8.28 33.61
CA ALA A 101 -3.76 -7.50 34.79
C ALA A 101 -2.59 -6.96 35.63
N GLY A 102 -1.34 -7.19 35.22
CA GLY A 102 -0.12 -6.97 36.02
C GLY A 102 0.25 -5.52 36.38
N ARG A 103 -0.67 -4.55 36.37
CA ARG A 103 -0.37 -3.17 36.76
C ARG A 103 -1.44 -2.47 37.57
N THR A 104 -1.97 -3.14 38.59
CA THR A 104 -2.54 -2.44 39.75
C THR A 104 -1.84 -2.95 41.01
N ILE A 105 -0.68 -2.37 41.33
CA ILE A 105 -0.11 -2.51 42.66
C ILE A 105 -1.00 -1.69 43.60
N THR A 106 -2.04 -2.31 44.14
CA THR A 106 -2.74 -1.77 45.30
C THR A 106 -1.90 -2.15 46.52
N LYS A 107 -0.98 -1.27 46.90
CA LYS A 107 -0.27 -1.40 48.19
C LYS A 107 -1.35 -1.26 49.28
N PRO A 108 -1.60 -2.28 50.14
CA PRO A 108 -2.54 -2.10 51.23
C PRO A 108 -1.99 -1.07 52.23
N PRO A 109 -2.82 -0.18 52.81
CA PRO A 109 -2.36 0.78 53.79
C PRO A 109 -1.85 0.04 55.04
N THR A 110 -0.60 0.28 55.41
CA THR A 110 -0.03 -0.15 56.68
C THR A 110 -0.60 0.74 57.79
N TYR A 111 -1.56 0.22 58.55
CA TYR A 111 -1.93 0.83 59.83
C TYR A 111 -0.95 0.38 60.90
N GLN A 112 -0.04 1.28 61.31
CA GLN A 112 0.73 1.13 62.54
C GLN A 112 -0.11 1.71 63.69
N ASN A 113 -0.68 0.82 64.51
CA ASN A 113 -1.19 1.20 65.82
C ASN A 113 -0.01 1.36 66.78
N HIS A 114 0.11 2.55 67.36
CA HIS A 114 1.02 2.83 68.48
C HIS A 114 0.21 2.78 69.79
N PRO A 115 0.76 2.23 70.89
CA PRO A 115 0.07 2.13 72.17
C PRO A 115 -0.23 3.50 72.80
#